data_AF-A0A2N1S2K9-F1
#
_entry.id   AF-A0A2N1S2K9-F1
#
_cell.length_a   1.000
_cell.length_b   1.000
_cell.length_c   1.000
_cell.angle_alpha   90.00
_cell.angle_beta   90.00
_cell.angle_gamma   90.00
#
_symmetry.space_group_name_H-M   'P 1'
#
loop_
_entity.id
_entity.type
_entity.pdbx_description
1 polymer ?
#
loop_
_entity_poly.entity_id
_entity_poly.type
_entity_poly.pdbx_seq_one_letter_code
_entity_poly.pdbx_strand_id
1 'polypeptide(L)'
;MEAIAEDLAVMYDFIYKNFDLFRILLIGAGGSAHSDFIHVLVKHEVNHTLAYLERLGIGRDGNMRLDTTVIHTISEGYFNALLEQVCRGISHGEALGNLDFIVTFYAGGWLNVFGRCRPL
;
A
#
# COMPACT_ATOMS: atom_id res chain seq x y z
N MET A 1 10.08 -9.08 7.04
CA MET A 1 9.86 -8.96 5.58
C MET A 1 9.05 -10.15 5.10
N GLU A 2 9.46 -11.38 5.43
CA GLU A 2 8.72 -12.62 5.15
C GLU A 2 7.23 -12.57 5.51
N ALA A 3 6.88 -12.18 6.74
CA ALA A 3 5.47 -12.10 7.16
C ALA A 3 4.61 -11.09 6.38
N ILE A 4 5.18 -9.96 5.93
CA ILE A 4 4.44 -8.95 5.16
C ILE A 4 4.15 -9.46 3.75
N ALA A 5 5.11 -10.17 3.15
CA ALA A 5 4.92 -10.82 1.86
C ALA A 5 3.86 -11.93 1.95
N GLU A 6 3.80 -12.65 3.07
CA GLU A 6 2.79 -13.68 3.34
C GLU A 6 1.38 -13.09 3.46
N ASP A 7 1.19 -12.00 4.22
CA ASP A 7 -0.11 -11.32 4.33
C ASP A 7 -0.61 -10.77 2.98
N LEU A 8 0.30 -10.22 2.17
CA LEU A 8 -0.03 -9.71 0.83
C LEU A 8 -0.34 -10.83 -0.17
N ALA A 9 0.30 -12.00 -0.03
CA ALA A 9 -0.02 -13.18 -0.83
C ALA A 9 -1.46 -13.64 -0.56
N VAL A 10 -1.90 -13.66 0.71
CA VAL A 10 -3.29 -13.98 1.08
C VAL A 10 -4.28 -12.97 0.48
N MET A 11 -3.93 -11.68 0.50
CA MET A 11 -4.73 -10.65 -0.17
C MET A 11 -4.83 -10.89 -1.68
N TYR A 12 -3.72 -11.25 -2.32
CA TYR A 12 -3.69 -11.56 -3.75
C TYR A 12 -4.50 -12.80 -4.08
N ASP A 13 -4.42 -13.88 -3.29
CA ASP A 13 -5.27 -15.06 -3.47
C ASP A 13 -6.75 -14.67 -3.49
N PHE A 14 -7.17 -13.78 -2.59
CA PHE A 14 -8.54 -13.27 -2.56
C PHE A 14 -8.89 -12.43 -3.81
N ILE A 15 -8.00 -11.54 -4.22
CA ILE A 15 -8.19 -10.71 -5.42
C ILE A 15 -8.32 -11.60 -6.66
N TYR A 16 -7.41 -12.56 -6.86
CA TYR A 16 -7.39 -13.42 -8.03
C TYR A 16 -8.52 -14.44 -8.06
N LYS A 17 -9.03 -14.86 -6.90
CA LYS A 17 -10.30 -15.62 -6.82
C LYS A 17 -11.50 -14.81 -7.32
N ASN A 18 -11.44 -13.49 -7.22
CA ASN A 18 -12.50 -12.56 -7.63
C ASN A 18 -12.02 -11.59 -8.74
N PHE A 19 -11.14 -12.07 -9.62
CA PHE A 19 -10.31 -11.21 -10.47
C PHE A 19 -11.11 -10.22 -11.30
N ASP A 20 -12.16 -10.68 -11.98
CA ASP A 20 -13.00 -9.84 -12.83
C ASP A 20 -13.71 -8.74 -12.03
N LEU A 21 -14.15 -9.04 -10.81
CA LEU A 21 -14.78 -8.06 -9.93
C LEU A 21 -13.79 -6.96 -9.53
N PHE A 22 -12.57 -7.33 -9.16
CA PHE A 22 -11.52 -6.36 -8.85
C PHE A 22 -11.12 -5.54 -10.08
N ARG A 23 -11.03 -6.14 -11.26
CA ARG A 23 -10.81 -5.36 -12.50
C ARG A 23 -11.92 -4.36 -12.76
N ILE A 24 -13.18 -4.73 -12.54
CA ILE A 24 -14.30 -3.77 -12.65
C ILE A 24 -14.11 -2.62 -11.67
N LEU A 25 -13.79 -2.91 -10.40
CA LEU A 25 -13.55 -1.87 -9.39
C LEU A 25 -12.38 -0.95 -9.74
N LEU A 26 -11.30 -1.49 -10.30
CA LEU A 26 -10.07 -0.73 -10.55
C LEU A 26 -10.06 0.06 -11.86
N ILE A 27 -10.59 -0.51 -12.95
CA ILE A 27 -10.52 0.09 -14.29
C ILE A 27 -11.88 0.26 -14.97
N GLY A 28 -12.94 -0.34 -14.43
CA GLY A 28 -14.29 -0.31 -15.02
C GLY A 28 -15.31 0.55 -14.26
N ALA A 29 -15.00 1.01 -13.05
CA ALA A 29 -15.95 1.66 -12.15
C ALA A 29 -16.20 3.14 -12.48
N GLY A 30 -15.63 3.68 -13.56
CA GLY A 30 -15.77 5.07 -13.98
C GLY A 30 -17.24 5.49 -14.10
N GLY A 31 -17.62 6.58 -13.43
CA GLY A 31 -19.00 7.07 -13.40
C GLY A 31 -19.94 6.31 -12.46
N SER A 32 -19.46 5.28 -11.76
CA SER A 32 -20.20 4.59 -10.70
C SER A 32 -19.90 5.17 -9.31
N ALA A 33 -20.70 4.77 -8.32
CA ALA A 33 -20.47 5.10 -6.91
C ALA A 33 -19.18 4.49 -6.32
N HIS A 34 -18.47 3.63 -7.07
CA HIS A 34 -17.21 2.99 -6.66
C HIS A 34 -16.02 3.50 -7.47
N SER A 35 -16.17 4.62 -8.19
CA SER A 35 -15.11 5.19 -9.04
C SER A 35 -13.89 5.68 -8.23
N ASP A 36 -14.03 5.83 -6.91
CA ASP A 36 -12.99 6.24 -5.97
C ASP A 36 -12.43 5.08 -5.13
N PHE A 37 -12.68 3.82 -5.53
CA PHE A 37 -12.31 2.62 -4.76
C PHE A 37 -10.85 2.63 -4.25
N ILE A 38 -9.89 2.96 -5.11
CA ILE A 38 -8.47 3.05 -4.71
C ILE A 38 -8.25 4.17 -3.69
N HIS A 39 -8.87 5.33 -3.88
CA HIS A 39 -8.75 6.45 -2.93
C HIS A 39 -9.32 6.09 -1.55
N VAL A 40 -10.40 5.30 -1.50
CA VAL A 40 -10.94 4.78 -0.24
C VAL A 40 -9.92 3.88 0.46
N LEU A 41 -9.29 2.94 -0.27
CA LEU A 41 -8.23 2.09 0.29
C LEU A 41 -7.04 2.89 0.81
N VAL A 42 -6.54 3.83 0.01
CA VAL A 42 -5.41 4.71 0.39
C VAL A 42 -5.77 5.52 1.62
N LYS A 43 -6.97 6.08 1.71
CA LYS A 43 -7.42 6.84 2.88
C LYS A 43 -7.41 5.99 4.15
N HIS A 44 -7.84 4.73 4.06
CA HIS A 44 -7.77 3.80 5.19
C HIS A 44 -6.32 3.54 5.63
N GLU A 45 -5.42 3.28 4.69
CA GLU A 45 -4.00 3.05 5.00
C GLU A 45 -3.33 4.28 5.62
N VAL A 46 -3.57 5.46 5.06
CA VAL A 46 -3.01 6.72 5.57
C VAL A 46 -3.47 6.95 7.01
N ASN A 47 -4.76 6.78 7.28
CA ASN A 47 -5.31 6.92 8.63
C ASN A 47 -4.69 5.91 9.62
N HIS A 48 -4.52 4.66 9.19
CA HIS A 48 -3.92 3.62 10.01
C HIS A 48 -2.44 3.90 10.29
N THR A 49 -1.68 4.30 9.26
CA THR A 49 -0.26 4.66 9.36
C THR A 49 -0.05 5.84 10.30
N LEU A 50 -0.85 6.90 10.18
CA LEU A 50 -0.78 8.06 11.07
C LEU A 50 -1.05 7.67 12.53
N ALA A 51 -2.11 6.89 12.77
CA ALA A 51 -2.44 6.42 14.12
C ALA A 51 -1.34 5.52 14.71
N TYR A 52 -0.71 4.69 13.89
CA TYR A 52 0.43 3.87 14.29
C TYR A 52 1.64 4.72 14.68
N LEU A 53 2.03 5.68 13.83
CA LEU A 53 3.15 6.59 14.09
C LEU A 53 2.93 7.44 15.35
N GLU A 54 1.70 7.92 15.55
CA GLU A 54 1.31 8.66 16.75
C GLU A 54 1.51 7.83 18.03
N ARG A 55 1.09 6.56 18.03
CA ARG A 55 1.26 5.65 19.17
C ARG A 55 2.72 5.34 19.47
N LEU A 56 3.57 5.33 18.45
CA LEU A 56 5.02 5.17 18.62
C LEU A 56 5.74 6.47 19.01
N GLY A 57 5.03 7.61 19.05
CA GLY A 57 5.64 8.91 19.34
C GLY A 57 6.54 9.45 18.23
N ILE A 58 6.55 8.81 17.05
CA ILE A 58 7.39 9.22 15.92
C ILE A 58 6.81 10.51 15.32
N GLY A 59 7.67 11.51 15.09
CA GLY A 59 7.28 12.81 14.52
C GLY A 59 6.93 13.89 15.56
N ARG A 60 7.01 13.60 16.87
CA ARG A 60 6.78 14.59 17.94
C ARG A 60 7.98 15.50 18.21
N ASP A 61 9.19 15.05 17.91
CA ASP A 61 10.44 15.70 18.35
C ASP A 61 11.01 16.70 17.33
N GLY A 62 10.21 17.15 16.35
CA GLY A 62 10.57 18.19 15.38
C GLY A 62 11.60 17.80 14.30
N ASN A 63 12.36 16.73 14.48
CA ASN A 63 13.37 16.24 13.53
C ASN A 63 12.79 15.54 12.29
N MET A 64 11.50 15.19 12.31
CA MET A 64 10.81 14.57 11.18
C MET A 64 9.46 15.25 10.98
N ARG A 65 9.35 16.10 9.95
CA ARG A 65 8.05 16.58 9.47
C ARG A 65 7.40 15.46 8.65
N LEU A 66 6.65 14.60 9.32
CA LEU A 66 5.72 13.68 8.66
C LEU A 66 4.49 14.47 8.26
N ASP A 67 4.60 15.19 7.14
CA ASP A 67 3.46 15.83 6.51
C ASP A 67 2.50 14.73 6.03
N THR A 68 1.24 14.81 6.44
CA THR A 68 0.15 13.96 5.97
C THR A 68 0.11 13.86 4.45
N THR A 69 0.47 14.94 3.75
CA THR A 69 0.58 14.99 2.29
C THR A 69 1.60 13.99 1.75
N VAL A 70 2.75 13.86 2.42
CA VAL A 70 3.82 12.92 2.03
C VAL A 70 3.39 11.49 2.31
N ILE A 71 2.80 11.21 3.48
CA ILE A 71 2.28 9.88 3.80
C ILE A 71 1.21 9.46 2.81
N HIS A 72 0.30 10.37 2.45
CA HIS A 72 -0.70 10.14 1.41
C HIS A 72 -0.06 9.79 0.06
N THR A 73 0.90 10.60 -0.39
CA THR A 73 1.58 10.40 -1.68
C THR A 73 2.28 9.04 -1.75
N ILE A 74 3.00 8.66 -0.70
CA ILE A 74 3.73 7.38 -0.67
C ILE A 74 2.74 6.21 -0.60
N SER A 75 1.69 6.32 0.21
CA SER A 75 0.67 5.26 0.34
C SER A 75 -0.08 5.07 -0.98
N GLU A 76 -0.43 6.15 -1.67
CA GLU A 76 -1.08 6.11 -2.98
C GLU A 76 -0.18 5.46 -4.03
N GLY A 77 1.11 5.80 -4.05
CA GLY A 77 2.09 5.14 -4.92
C GLY A 77 2.20 3.64 -4.65
N TYR A 78 2.21 3.24 -3.37
CA TYR A 78 2.30 1.84 -2.96
C TYR A 78 1.09 1.02 -3.44
N PHE A 79 -0.13 1.50 -3.18
CA PHE A 79 -1.34 0.79 -3.63
C PHE A 79 -1.46 0.73 -5.14
N ASN A 80 -1.10 1.80 -5.85
CA ASN A 80 -1.08 1.75 -7.31
C ASN A 80 -0.08 0.71 -7.82
N ALA A 81 1.14 0.65 -7.26
CA ALA A 81 2.13 -0.37 -7.63
C ALA A 81 1.64 -1.80 -7.37
N LEU A 82 0.99 -2.04 -6.22
CA LEU A 82 0.40 -3.33 -5.90
C LEU A 82 -0.75 -3.69 -6.86
N LEU A 83 -1.65 -2.76 -7.16
CA LEU A 83 -2.87 -3.07 -7.92
C LEU A 83 -2.66 -3.05 -9.44
N GLU A 84 -1.56 -2.47 -9.92
CA GLU A 84 -1.20 -2.42 -11.35
C GLU A 84 -1.12 -3.82 -11.97
N GLN A 85 -0.70 -4.84 -11.21
CA GLN A 85 -0.68 -6.24 -11.65
C GLN A 85 -2.09 -6.70 -12.09
N VAL A 86 -3.11 -6.33 -11.30
CA VAL A 86 -4.52 -6.66 -11.54
C VAL A 86 -5.06 -5.87 -12.71
N CYS A 87 -4.79 -4.55 -12.75
CA CYS A 87 -5.19 -3.66 -13.85
C CYS A 87 -4.68 -4.16 -15.20
N ARG A 88 -3.41 -4.56 -15.26
CA ARG A 88 -2.75 -5.05 -16.47
C ARG A 88 -3.13 -6.48 -16.87
N GLY A 89 -3.75 -7.25 -15.98
CA GLY A 89 -4.13 -8.63 -16.31
C GLY A 89 -2.99 -9.63 -16.16
N ILE A 90 -2.01 -9.35 -15.30
CA ILE A 90 -0.89 -10.24 -15.02
C ILE A 90 -1.42 -11.53 -14.39
N SER A 91 -0.80 -12.68 -14.68
CA SER A 91 -1.22 -13.95 -14.09
C SER A 91 -0.91 -14.01 -12.59
N HIS A 92 -1.66 -14.81 -11.84
CA HIS A 92 -1.49 -14.91 -10.39
C HIS A 92 -0.04 -15.24 -9.97
N GLY A 93 0.57 -16.25 -10.60
CA GLY A 93 1.94 -16.67 -10.29
C GLY A 93 2.98 -15.59 -10.58
N GLU A 94 2.85 -14.89 -11.71
CA GLU A 94 3.73 -13.76 -12.06
C GLU A 94 3.55 -12.59 -11.09
N ALA A 95 2.30 -12.29 -10.71
CA ALA A 95 1.98 -11.21 -9.80
C ALA A 95 2.53 -11.47 -8.39
N LEU A 96 2.45 -12.71 -7.89
CA LEU A 96 3.11 -13.11 -6.64
C LEU A 96 4.63 -12.97 -6.72
N GLY A 97 5.26 -13.31 -7.85
CA GLY A 97 6.69 -13.09 -8.06
C GLY A 97 7.07 -11.60 -8.03
N ASN A 98 6.24 -10.74 -8.62
CA ASN A 98 6.45 -9.28 -8.63
C ASN A 98 6.22 -8.63 -7.25
N LEU A 99 5.35 -9.21 -6.41
CA LEU A 99 5.06 -8.69 -5.08
C LEU A 99 6.33 -8.55 -4.22
N ASP A 100 7.21 -9.54 -4.24
CA ASP A 100 8.43 -9.52 -3.43
C ASP A 100 9.32 -8.31 -3.72
N PHE A 101 9.48 -7.97 -5.01
CA PHE A 101 10.20 -6.78 -5.44
C PHE A 101 9.53 -5.48 -4.98
N ILE A 102 8.20 -5.38 -5.12
CA ILE A 102 7.44 -4.19 -4.73
C ILE A 102 7.53 -3.98 -3.22
N VAL A 103 7.31 -5.04 -2.44
CA VAL A 103 7.37 -4.99 -0.97
C VAL A 103 8.77 -4.62 -0.50
N THR A 104 9.80 -5.23 -1.08
CA THR A 104 11.20 -4.93 -0.74
C THR A 104 11.54 -3.46 -1.01
N PHE A 105 11.12 -2.93 -2.16
CA PHE A 105 11.36 -1.53 -2.53
C PHE A 105 10.71 -0.55 -1.54
N TYR A 106 9.42 -0.72 -1.25
CA TYR A 106 8.70 0.19 -0.35
C TYR A 106 9.12 0.02 1.12
N ALA A 107 9.37 -1.22 1.57
CA ALA A 107 9.90 -1.47 2.92
C ALA A 107 11.27 -0.81 3.11
N GLY A 108 12.16 -0.92 2.11
CA GLY A 108 13.45 -0.24 2.13
C GLY A 108 13.32 1.29 2.17
N GLY A 109 12.36 1.86 1.42
CA GLY A 109 12.04 3.29 1.46
C GLY A 109 11.62 3.73 2.86
N TRP A 110 10.65 3.03 3.47
CA TRP A 110 10.18 3.32 4.81
C TRP A 110 11.25 3.14 5.88
N LEU A 111 12.09 2.11 5.78
CA LEU A 111 13.23 1.93 6.69
C LEU A 111 14.24 3.07 6.58
N ASN A 112 14.44 3.66 5.40
CA ASN A 112 15.31 4.83 5.29
C ASN A 112 14.67 6.10 5.85
N VAL A 113 13.36 6.28 5.64
CA VAL A 113 12.59 7.42 6.17
C VAL A 113 12.52 7.35 7.70
N PHE A 114 12.10 6.21 8.25
CA PHE A 114 11.84 6.03 9.68
C PHE A 114 13.00 5.42 10.47
N GLY A 115 13.86 4.61 9.86
CA GLY A 115 14.97 3.94 10.55
C GLY A 115 16.10 4.88 11.00
N ARG A 116 16.04 6.16 10.64
CA ARG A 116 16.87 7.21 11.25
C ARG A 116 16.30 7.77 12.56
N CYS A 117 15.04 7.50 12.89
CA CYS A 117 14.46 7.73 14.21
C CYS A 117 14.73 6.52 15.10
N ARG A 118 15.89 6.48 15.76
CA ARG A 118 16.01 5.65 16.97
C ARG A 118 15.27 6.35 18.11
N PRO A 119 14.45 5.65 18.90
CA PRO A 119 14.15 6.14 20.24
C PRO A 119 15.47 6.17 21.02
N LEU A 120 15.76 7.29 21.68
CA LEU A 120 16.80 7.35 22.72
C LEU A 120 16.31 6.60 23.96
#